data_AF-A0AAD2UJ43-F1
#
_entry.id   AF-A0AAD2UJ43-F1
#
_cell.length_a   1.000
_cell.length_b   1.000
_cell.length_c   1.000
_cell.angle_alpha   90.00
_cell.angle_beta   90.00
_cell.angle_gamma   90.00
#
_symmetry.space_group_name_H-M   'P 1'
#
loop_
_entity.id
_entity.type
_entity.pdbx_description
1 polymer ?
#
loop_
_entity_poly.entity_id
_entity_poly.type
_entity_poly.pdbx_seq_one_letter_code
_entity_poly.pdbx_strand_id
1 'polypeptide(L)'
;MRRNLSHIIAAAFNEPLLLEPAYARVFFCALGREMGAASLSVPQQQVQFDAPGMLAETDEYMAGGKRPARVYRVVNGIAVLPVTGTLVHRLGGMRPFSGMTGYDGIVACLQQAMADSQVRGVLLD
;
A
#
# COMPACT_ATOMS: atom_id res chain seq x y z
N MET A 1 -4.66 9.00 -13.38
CA MET A 1 -3.87 9.73 -12.35
C MET A 1 -2.42 9.75 -12.77
N ARG A 2 -1.76 10.91 -12.83
CA ARG A 2 -0.31 11.02 -13.11
C ARG A 2 0.45 10.57 -11.85
N ARG A 3 1.41 9.65 -11.97
CA ARG A 3 2.26 9.23 -10.85
C ARG A 3 3.22 10.38 -10.52
N ASN A 4 3.19 10.89 -9.28
CA ASN A 4 4.12 11.93 -8.83
C ASN A 4 5.36 11.26 -8.21
N LEU A 5 6.28 10.80 -9.06
CA LEU A 5 7.46 10.04 -8.64
C LEU A 5 8.34 10.82 -7.67
N SER A 6 8.54 12.13 -7.89
CA SER A 6 9.35 12.97 -7.00
C SER A 6 8.83 12.99 -5.56
N HIS A 7 7.51 13.07 -5.40
CA HIS A 7 6.88 13.02 -4.08
C HIS A 7 7.03 11.64 -3.43
N ILE A 8 6.84 10.56 -4.20
CA ILE A 8 6.98 9.18 -3.69
C ILE A 8 8.42 8.92 -3.24
N ILE A 9 9.41 9.34 -4.03
CA ILE A 9 10.84 9.19 -3.70
C ILE A 9 11.16 9.98 -2.42
N ALA A 10 10.68 11.22 -2.32
CA ALA A 10 10.90 12.02 -1.12
C ALA A 10 10.35 11.34 0.14
N ALA A 11 9.13 10.79 0.09
CA ALA A 11 8.55 10.02 1.19
C ALA A 11 9.30 8.70 1.43
N ALA A 12 9.80 8.05 0.38
CA ALA A 12 10.49 6.77 0.51
C ALA A 12 11.83 6.87 1.24
N PHE A 13 12.55 7.99 1.10
CA PHE A 13 13.93 8.13 1.58
C PHE A 13 14.14 9.15 2.70
N ASN A 14 13.20 10.07 2.95
CA ASN A 14 13.39 11.13 3.95
C ASN A 14 12.68 10.89 5.30
N GLU A 15 11.99 9.75 5.46
CA GLU A 15 11.29 9.41 6.70
C GLU A 15 11.39 7.89 7.01
N PRO A 16 11.30 7.49 8.29
CA PRO A 16 11.29 6.09 8.67
C PRO A 16 9.97 5.41 8.23
N LEU A 17 10.08 4.29 7.52
CA LEU A 17 8.94 3.52 7.04
C LEU A 17 8.80 2.20 7.79
N LEU A 18 7.58 1.88 8.23
CA LEU A 18 7.24 0.56 8.76
C LEU A 18 6.84 -0.35 7.59
N LEU A 19 7.79 -1.16 7.10
CA LEU A 19 7.59 -2.08 5.99
C LEU A 19 7.96 -3.51 6.39
N GLU A 20 7.23 -4.48 5.84
CA GLU A 20 7.62 -5.88 5.90
C GLU A 20 8.83 -6.11 4.97
N PRO A 21 9.87 -6.86 5.37
CA PRO A 21 11.11 -6.97 4.61
C PRO A 21 10.96 -7.46 3.16
N ALA A 22 10.10 -8.44 2.90
CA ALA A 22 9.88 -8.94 1.54
C ALA A 22 9.18 -7.89 0.65
N TYR A 23 8.20 -7.17 1.20
CA TYR A 23 7.57 -6.06 0.49
C TYR A 23 8.53 -4.89 0.24
N ALA A 24 9.35 -4.52 1.24
CA ALA A 24 10.33 -3.45 1.11
C ALA A 24 11.29 -3.71 -0.05
N ARG A 25 11.80 -4.95 -0.16
CA ARG A 25 12.70 -5.37 -1.24
C ARG A 25 12.08 -5.13 -2.62
N VAL A 26 10.86 -5.62 -2.83
CA VAL A 26 10.12 -5.46 -4.10
C VAL A 26 9.83 -3.99 -4.38
N PHE A 27 9.38 -3.25 -3.37
CA PHE A 27 9.08 -1.82 -3.47
C PHE A 27 10.30 -1.02 -3.93
N PHE A 28 11.46 -1.23 -3.30
CA PHE A 28 12.69 -0.53 -3.65
C PHE A 28 13.31 -1.02 -4.98
N CYS A 29 13.12 -2.29 -5.39
CA CYS A 29 13.46 -2.74 -6.74
C CYS A 29 12.63 -1.98 -7.81
N ALA A 30 11.32 -1.84 -7.60
CA ALA A 30 10.45 -1.10 -8.50
C ALA A 30 10.78 0.41 -8.52
N LEU A 31 10.95 1.01 -7.35
CA LEU A 31 11.26 2.43 -7.22
C LEU A 31 12.65 2.77 -7.79
N GLY A 32 13.65 1.94 -7.53
CA GLY A 32 15.00 2.10 -8.06
C GLY A 32 15.03 2.09 -9.58
N ARG A 33 14.26 1.21 -10.22
CA ARG A 33 14.10 1.18 -11.69
C ARG A 33 13.49 2.48 -12.23
N GLU A 34 12.44 2.99 -11.61
CA GLU A 34 11.80 4.26 -11.99
C GLU A 34 12.73 5.47 -11.78
N MET A 35 13.70 5.35 -10.86
CA MET A 35 14.73 6.36 -10.61
C MET A 35 15.97 6.25 -11.52
N GLY A 36 16.10 5.17 -12.28
CA GLY A 36 17.30 4.89 -13.08
C GLY A 36 18.49 4.37 -12.26
N ALA A 37 18.25 3.75 -11.10
CA ALA A 37 19.30 3.11 -10.32
C ALA A 37 19.89 1.91 -11.07
N ALA A 38 21.22 1.78 -11.05
CA ALA A 38 21.92 0.67 -11.70
C ALA A 38 21.81 -0.65 -10.92
N SER A 39 21.74 -0.57 -9.59
CA SER A 39 21.63 -1.73 -8.71
C SER A 39 21.00 -1.38 -7.36
N LEU A 40 20.48 -2.40 -6.68
CA LEU A 40 19.96 -2.35 -5.31
C LEU A 40 20.69 -3.40 -4.48
N SER A 41 21.23 -3.01 -3.32
CA SER A 41 21.85 -3.96 -2.37
C SER A 41 21.03 -4.08 -1.09
N VAL A 42 20.93 -5.31 -0.57
CA VAL A 42 20.30 -5.63 0.71
C VAL A 42 21.38 -6.26 1.60
N PRO A 43 22.16 -5.45 2.34
CA PRO A 43 23.35 -5.92 3.06
C PRO A 43 23.07 -7.02 4.07
N GLN A 44 21.92 -6.93 4.77
CA GLN A 44 21.51 -7.89 5.80
C GLN A 44 21.25 -9.29 5.24
N GLN A 45 20.87 -9.39 3.97
CA GLN A 45 20.59 -10.65 3.29
C GLN A 45 21.73 -11.07 2.35
N GLN A 46 22.78 -10.24 2.23
CA GLN A 46 23.87 -10.41 1.26
C GLN A 46 23.38 -10.57 -0.19
N VAL A 47 22.29 -9.88 -0.55
CA VAL A 47 21.71 -9.91 -1.89
C VAL A 47 22.01 -8.60 -2.62
N GLN A 48 22.37 -8.69 -3.89
CA GLN A 48 22.50 -7.55 -4.79
C GLN A 48 21.71 -7.82 -6.07
N PHE A 49 20.88 -6.87 -6.44
CA PHE A 49 20.10 -6.88 -7.67
C PHE A 49 20.69 -5.88 -8.64
N ASP A 50 21.02 -6.33 -9.84
CA ASP A 50 21.26 -5.46 -10.99
C ASP A 50 19.92 -5.04 -11.63
N ALA A 51 19.96 -4.24 -12.70
CA ALA A 51 18.73 -3.79 -13.37
C ALA A 51 17.81 -4.95 -13.84
N PRO A 52 18.33 -6.03 -14.47
CA PRO A 52 17.53 -7.23 -14.76
C PRO A 52 17.01 -7.94 -13.50
N GLY A 53 17.83 -8.10 -12.46
CA GLY A 53 17.45 -8.76 -11.22
C GLY A 53 16.35 -8.01 -10.46
N MET A 54 16.40 -6.67 -10.46
CA MET A 54 15.32 -5.86 -9.90
C MET A 54 14.00 -6.06 -10.66
N LEU A 55 14.06 -6.27 -11.98
CA LEU A 55 12.87 -6.55 -12.79
C LEU A 55 12.29 -7.93 -12.47
N ALA A 56 13.13 -8.95 -12.42
CA ALA A 56 12.73 -10.32 -12.08
C ALA A 56 12.06 -10.38 -10.70
N GLU A 57 12.67 -9.75 -9.69
CA GLU A 57 12.11 -9.70 -8.32
C GLU A 57 10.73 -9.04 -8.29
N THR A 58 10.55 -7.94 -9.04
CA THR A 58 9.25 -7.26 -9.12
C THR A 58 8.21 -8.09 -9.85
N ASP A 59 8.61 -8.79 -10.92
CA ASP A 59 7.69 -9.60 -11.72
C ASP A 59 7.28 -10.86 -10.96
N GLU A 60 8.18 -11.51 -10.23
CA GLU A 60 7.88 -12.67 -9.40
C GLU A 60 6.89 -12.32 -8.28
N TYR A 61 7.08 -11.19 -7.60
CA TYR A 61 6.12 -10.73 -6.59
C TYR A 61 4.74 -10.41 -7.19
N MET A 62 4.72 -9.91 -8.43
CA MET A 62 3.49 -9.55 -9.15
C MET A 62 2.87 -10.71 -9.93
N ALA A 63 3.55 -11.85 -10.03
CA ALA A 63 3.07 -13.05 -10.75
C ALA A 63 1.78 -13.61 -10.15
N GLY A 64 1.52 -13.36 -8.86
CA GLY A 64 0.24 -13.63 -8.20
C GLY A 64 -0.91 -12.69 -8.61
N GLY A 65 -0.68 -11.82 -9.59
CA GLY A 65 -1.59 -10.76 -10.01
C GLY A 65 -1.46 -9.50 -9.15
N LYS A 66 -1.91 -8.38 -9.70
CA LYS A 66 -2.01 -7.13 -8.94
C LYS A 66 -3.07 -7.33 -7.85
N ARG A 67 -2.63 -7.53 -6.60
CA ARG A 67 -3.54 -7.59 -5.46
C ARG A 67 -4.38 -6.30 -5.49
N PRO A 68 -5.73 -6.39 -5.43
CA PRO A 68 -6.55 -5.20 -5.32
C PRO A 68 -6.07 -4.43 -4.08
N ALA A 69 -5.79 -3.13 -4.25
CA ALA A 69 -5.35 -2.28 -3.16
C ALA A 69 -6.55 -2.07 -2.23
N ARG A 70 -6.75 -2.99 -1.27
CA ARG A 70 -7.80 -2.93 -0.27
C ARG A 70 -7.34 -2.07 0.90
N VAL A 71 -8.20 -1.15 1.31
CA VAL A 71 -8.03 -0.41 2.57
C VAL A 71 -8.58 -1.18 3.78
N TYR A 72 -9.06 -2.40 3.56
CA TYR A 72 -9.63 -3.32 4.56
C TYR A 72 -8.99 -4.71 4.44
N ARG A 73 -9.06 -5.49 5.53
CA ARG A 73 -8.64 -6.89 5.52
C ARG A 73 -9.82 -7.79 5.13
N VAL A 74 -9.56 -8.87 4.41
CA VAL A 74 -10.58 -9.93 4.17
C VAL A 74 -10.18 -11.18 4.95
N VAL A 75 -11.07 -11.66 5.83
CA VAL A 75 -10.87 -12.87 6.65
C VAL A 75 -12.00 -13.84 6.38
N ASN A 76 -11.71 -15.02 5.83
CA ASN A 76 -12.71 -16.03 5.48
C ASN A 76 -13.85 -15.49 4.58
N GLY A 77 -13.55 -14.50 3.75
CA GLY A 77 -14.53 -13.81 2.89
C GLY A 77 -15.31 -12.70 3.61
N ILE A 78 -14.90 -12.27 4.80
CA ILE A 78 -15.49 -11.13 5.52
C ILE A 78 -14.54 -9.94 5.42
N ALA A 79 -15.00 -8.82 4.86
CA ALA A 79 -14.26 -7.57 4.88
C ALA A 79 -14.38 -6.92 6.27
N VAL A 80 -13.25 -6.69 6.93
CA VAL A 80 -13.17 -6.04 8.25
C VAL A 80 -12.82 -4.57 8.05
N LEU A 81 -13.80 -3.70 8.30
CA LEU A 81 -13.70 -2.26 8.09
C LEU A 81 -13.54 -1.57 9.44
N PRO A 82 -12.39 -0.91 9.70
CA PRO A 82 -12.18 -0.22 10.95
C PRO A 82 -13.04 1.05 11.02
N VAL A 83 -13.82 1.19 12.10
CA VAL A 83 -14.62 2.37 12.44
C VAL A 83 -14.14 2.89 13.79
N THR A 84 -12.89 3.35 13.82
CA THR A 84 -12.19 3.72 15.05
C THR A 84 -12.05 5.23 15.22
N GLY A 85 -12.03 5.70 16.45
CA GLY A 85 -11.76 7.10 16.77
C GLY A 85 -12.97 8.02 16.58
N THR A 86 -12.72 9.31 16.37
CA THR A 86 -13.79 10.32 16.27
C THR A 86 -14.35 10.40 14.86
N LEU A 87 -15.66 10.16 14.74
CA LEU A 87 -16.37 10.21 13.47
C LEU A 87 -16.71 11.64 13.06
N VAL A 88 -16.37 12.01 11.82
CA VAL A 88 -16.62 13.35 11.26
C VAL A 88 -17.33 13.28 9.91
N HIS A 89 -18.05 14.33 9.55
CA HIS A 89 -18.86 14.34 8.33
C HIS A 89 -18.03 14.24 7.03
N ARG A 90 -16.89 14.93 6.97
CA ARG A 90 -15.97 14.88 5.81
C ARG A 90 -14.54 15.11 6.28
N LEU A 91 -13.66 14.13 6.05
CA LEU A 91 -12.26 14.22 6.49
C LEU A 91 -11.47 15.24 5.67
N GLY A 92 -11.79 15.42 4.39
CA GLY A 92 -11.04 16.28 3.47
C GLY A 92 -11.18 17.81 3.69
N GLY A 93 -12.01 18.26 4.63
CA GLY A 93 -12.25 19.70 4.90
C GLY A 93 -11.52 20.26 6.12
N MET A 94 -11.06 19.41 7.04
CA MET A 94 -10.29 19.78 8.23
C MET A 94 -8.96 19.03 8.17
N ARG A 95 -7.85 19.67 8.55
CA ARG A 95 -6.57 18.96 8.72
C ARG A 95 -6.81 17.83 9.72
N PRO A 96 -6.78 16.55 9.31
CA PRO A 96 -7.18 15.49 10.22
C PRO A 96 -6.16 15.40 11.36
N PHE A 97 -6.62 15.64 12.58
CA PHE A 97 -5.91 15.27 13.78
C PHE A 97 -5.94 13.76 13.95
N SER A 98 -4.87 13.21 14.54
CA SER A 98 -4.70 11.78 14.75
C SER A 98 -5.94 11.16 15.41
N GLY A 99 -6.46 10.07 14.81
CA GLY A 99 -7.63 9.35 15.31
C GLY A 99 -8.99 9.84 14.84
N MET A 100 -9.09 10.70 13.81
CA MET A 100 -10.38 11.01 13.17
C MET A 100 -10.64 10.14 11.93
N THR A 101 -11.90 9.72 11.76
CA THR A 101 -12.36 8.99 10.57
C THR A 101 -13.57 9.69 9.97
N GLY A 102 -13.49 10.02 8.68
CA GLY A 102 -14.60 10.66 7.97
C GLY A 102 -15.61 9.65 7.45
N TYR A 103 -16.90 10.01 7.48
CA TYR A 103 -17.95 9.22 6.85
C TYR A 103 -17.72 9.02 5.35
N ASP A 104 -17.09 9.98 4.68
CA ASP A 104 -16.64 9.87 3.29
C ASP A 104 -15.64 8.73 3.09
N GLY A 105 -14.67 8.59 4.00
CA GLY A 105 -13.71 7.48 4.00
C GLY A 105 -14.35 6.12 4.26
N ILE A 106 -15.27 6.06 5.24
CA ILE A 106 -16.01 4.82 5.56
C ILE A 106 -16.89 4.38 4.40
N VAL A 107 -17.62 5.31 3.77
CA VAL A 107 -18.47 5.01 2.61
C VAL A 107 -17.62 4.51 1.43
N ALA A 108 -16.49 5.15 1.14
CA ALA A 108 -15.58 4.70 0.08
C ALA A 108 -15.03 3.30 0.35
N CYS A 109 -14.63 3.03 1.60
CA CYS A 109 -14.15 1.72 2.04
C CYS A 109 -15.24 0.64 1.89
N LEU A 110 -16.47 0.94 2.31
CA LEU A 110 -17.62 0.05 2.17
C LEU A 110 -17.97 -0.23 0.71
N GLN A 111 -18.01 0.79 -0.14
CA GLN A 111 -18.26 0.63 -1.57
C GLN A 111 -17.21 -0.28 -2.23
N GLN A 112 -15.95 -0.13 -1.83
CA GLN A 112 -14.89 -1.00 -2.32
C GLN A 112 -15.09 -2.45 -1.87
N ALA A 113 -15.45 -2.67 -0.61
CA ALA A 113 -15.75 -4.01 -0.09
C ALA A 113 -16.96 -4.65 -0.77
N MET A 114 -18.00 -3.88 -1.08
CA MET A 114 -19.19 -4.37 -1.80
C MET A 114 -18.91 -4.74 -3.25
N ALA A 115 -17.94 -4.08 -3.89
CA ALA A 115 -17.53 -4.36 -5.27
C ALA A 115 -16.54 -5.54 -5.38
N ASP A 116 -16.09 -6.09 -4.25
CA ASP A 116 -15.05 -7.10 -4.21
C ASP A 116 -15.63 -8.52 -4.26
N SER A 117 -15.32 -9.26 -5.32
CA SER A 117 -15.84 -10.62 -5.53
C SER A 117 -15.38 -11.63 -4.48
N GLN A 118 -14.33 -11.32 -3.71
CA GLN A 118 -13.86 -12.19 -2.61
C GLN A 118 -14.57 -11.90 -1.28
N VAL A 119 -15.44 -10.88 -1.22
CA VAL A 119 -16.17 -10.48 -0.03
C VAL A 119 -17.60 -11.04 -0.08
N ARG A 120 -17.97 -11.78 0.96
CA ARG A 120 -19.30 -12.37 1.18
C ARG A 120 -20.06 -11.70 2.33
N GLY A 121 -19.36 -10.90 3.14
CA GLY A 121 -19.93 -10.18 4.27
C GLY A 121 -19.02 -9.06 4.73
N VAL A 122 -19.59 -8.13 5.49
CA VAL A 122 -18.87 -6.97 6.04
C VAL A 122 -19.01 -6.98 7.56
N LEU A 123 -17.88 -6.81 8.24
CA LEU A 123 -17.80 -6.56 9.67
C LEU A 123 -17.30 -5.12 9.86
N LEU A 124 -18.01 -4.36 10.67
CA LEU A 124 -17.55 -3.07 11.17
C LEU A 124 -16.88 -3.32 12.53
N ASP A 125 -15.60 -2.97 12.64
CA ASP A 125 -14.75 -3.17 13.83
C ASP A 125 -14.42 -1.83 14.51
#